data_AF-A0A170VEA2-F1
#
_entry.id   AF-A0A170VEA2-F1
#
_cell.length_a   1.000
_cell.length_b   1.000
_cell.length_c   1.000
_cell.angle_alpha   90.00
_cell.angle_beta   90.00
_cell.angle_gamma   90.00
#
_symmetry.space_group_name_H-M   'P 1'
#
loop_
_entity.id
_entity.type
_entity.pdbx_description
1 polymer ?
#
loop_
_entity_poly.entity_id
_entity_poly.type
_entity_poly.pdbx_seq_one_letter_code
_entity_poly.pdbx_strand_id
1 'polypeptide(L)'
;FFTHYTSRKGKELEQNSKAALLFYWDILHKQIRIEGEVLKLPIDEAEKYFKSRPVPSQIGSAASNQSCIIPNRDYLLEKAKELEKRFEEIGEVERPPFWGGYLFVPNLFEFWQGQSG
;
A
#
# COMPACT_ATOMS: atom_id res chain seq x y z
N PHE A 1 -1.34 6.22 3.21
CA PHE A 1 -0.63 4.96 2.89
C PHE A 1 -1.01 4.52 1.48
N PHE A 2 -0.24 3.65 0.83
CA PHE A 2 -0.47 3.23 -0.57
C PHE A 2 -0.67 1.72 -0.67
N THR A 3 -1.61 1.28 -1.51
CA THR A 3 -1.99 -0.14 -1.64
C THR A 3 -2.80 -0.37 -2.92
N HIS A 4 -3.25 -1.60 -3.15
CA HIS A 4 -4.17 -1.92 -4.24
C HIS A 4 -5.62 -1.72 -3.76
N TYR A 5 -6.40 -0.94 -4.50
CA TYR A 5 -7.84 -0.75 -4.30
C TYR A 5 -8.61 -2.06 -4.42
N THR A 6 -8.13 -3.01 -5.23
CA THR A 6 -8.74 -4.33 -5.42
C THR A 6 -8.38 -5.37 -4.35
N SER A 7 -7.43 -5.06 -3.46
CA SER A 7 -7.04 -5.95 -2.36
C SER A 7 -8.16 -6.12 -1.35
N ARG A 8 -8.03 -7.10 -0.42
CA ARG A 8 -8.98 -7.29 0.68
C ARG A 8 -9.24 -5.98 1.44
N LYS A 9 -8.16 -5.31 1.91
CA LYS A 9 -8.28 -4.05 2.67
C LYS A 9 -8.88 -2.93 1.81
N GLY A 10 -8.56 -2.90 0.52
CA GLY A 10 -9.10 -1.89 -0.39
C GLY A 10 -10.61 -2.02 -0.56
N LYS A 11 -11.11 -3.26 -0.69
CA LYS A 11 -12.55 -3.56 -0.75
C LYS A 11 -13.27 -3.26 0.57
N GLU A 12 -12.65 -3.59 1.71
CA GLU A 12 -13.21 -3.27 3.03
C GLU A 12 -13.32 -1.74 3.21
N LEU A 13 -12.30 -0.97 2.81
CA LEU A 13 -12.31 0.50 2.88
C LEU A 13 -13.30 1.17 1.93
N GLU A 14 -13.59 0.54 0.78
CA GLU A 14 -14.65 1.01 -0.12
C GLU A 14 -16.04 0.93 0.53
N GLN A 15 -16.28 -0.13 1.30
CA GLN A 15 -17.56 -0.39 1.95
C GLN A 15 -17.68 0.37 3.28
N ASN A 16 -16.57 0.56 3.98
CA ASN A 16 -16.51 1.25 5.26
C ASN A 16 -15.18 1.99 5.37
N SER A 17 -15.24 3.32 5.28
CA SER A 17 -14.06 4.19 5.30
C SER A 17 -13.39 4.30 6.68
N LYS A 18 -13.77 3.52 7.68
CA LYS A 18 -13.16 3.56 9.02
C LYS A 18 -11.96 2.63 9.12
N ALA A 19 -10.90 3.11 9.75
CA ALA A 19 -9.71 2.31 10.01
C ALA A 19 -9.05 2.68 11.35
N ALA A 20 -8.17 1.79 11.80
CA ALA A 20 -7.28 2.03 12.92
C ALA A 20 -5.83 1.73 12.52
N LEU A 21 -4.89 2.52 13.06
CA LEU A 21 -3.45 2.34 12.89
C LEU A 21 -2.83 2.05 14.26
N LEU A 22 -1.81 1.19 14.28
CA LEU A 22 -1.03 0.85 15.47
C LEU A 22 0.45 1.03 15.15
N PHE A 23 1.10 1.92 15.88
CA PHE A 23 2.56 2.01 15.92
C PHE A 23 3.03 1.41 17.23
N TYR A 24 3.86 0.38 17.16
CA TYR A 24 4.42 -0.29 18.32
C TYR A 24 5.94 -0.19 18.30
N TRP A 25 6.50 0.39 19.37
CA TRP A 25 7.94 0.50 19.59
C TRP A 25 8.32 -0.25 20.85
N ASP A 26 8.66 -1.53 20.65
CA ASP A 26 8.96 -2.48 21.72
C ASP A 26 10.06 -1.99 22.67
N ILE A 27 11.21 -1.59 22.11
CA ILE A 27 12.39 -1.11 22.88
C ILE A 27 12.07 0.13 23.72
N LEU A 28 11.12 0.95 23.27
CA LEU A 28 10.70 2.16 23.99
C LEU A 28 9.55 1.90 24.95
N HIS A 29 8.99 0.69 24.93
CA HIS A 29 7.72 0.34 25.58
C HIS A 29 6.63 1.36 25.24
N LYS A 30 6.54 1.76 23.97
CA LYS A 30 5.56 2.77 23.51
C LYS A 30 4.64 2.20 22.47
N GLN A 31 3.39 2.63 22.53
CA GLN A 31 2.38 2.34 21.54
C GLN A 31 1.59 3.60 21.23
N ILE A 32 1.29 3.81 19.95
CA ILE A 32 0.31 4.81 19.50
C ILE A 32 -0.79 4.09 18.73
N ARG A 33 -2.03 4.23 19.20
CA ARG A 33 -3.21 3.86 18.41
C ARG A 33 -3.84 5.10 17.83
N ILE A 34 -4.27 5.01 16.59
CA ILE A 34 -4.93 6.10 15.89
C ILE A 34 -6.18 5.55 15.23
N GLU A 35 -7.33 6.15 15.50
CA GLU A 35 -8.61 5.77 14.88
C GLU A 35 -9.15 6.94 14.07
N GLY A 36 -9.79 6.64 12.95
CA GLY A 36 -10.20 7.68 12.02
C GLY A 36 -10.84 7.16 10.74
N GLU A 37 -11.03 8.09 9.83
CA GLU A 37 -11.59 7.83 8.51
C GLU A 37 -10.48 7.79 7.45
N VAL A 38 -10.79 7.16 6.33
CA VAL A 38 -9.88 6.96 5.22
C VAL A 38 -10.53 7.48 3.95
N LEU A 39 -9.82 8.37 3.26
CA LEU A 39 -10.22 8.96 2.00
C LEU A 39 -9.28 8.47 0.90
N LYS A 40 -9.79 8.23 -0.31
CA LYS A 40 -8.93 7.96 -1.46
C LYS A 40 -8.17 9.23 -1.82
N LEU A 41 -6.87 9.09 -2.09
CA LEU A 41 -6.08 10.19 -2.63
C LEU A 41 -6.46 10.44 -4.10
N PRO A 42 -6.34 11.70 -4.56
CA PRO A 42 -6.41 12.03 -5.98
C PRO A 42 -5.43 11.17 -6.81
N ILE A 43 -5.83 10.88 -8.05
CA ILE A 43 -5.08 9.97 -8.93
C ILE A 43 -3.71 10.55 -9.30
N ASP A 44 -3.63 11.85 -9.51
CA ASP A 44 -2.39 12.59 -9.79
C ASP A 44 -1.38 12.50 -8.64
N GLU A 45 -1.83 12.59 -7.38
CA GLU A 45 -0.97 12.37 -6.21
C GLU A 45 -0.49 10.92 -6.12
N ALA A 46 -1.36 9.96 -6.45
CA ALA A 46 -0.98 8.55 -6.52
C ALA A 46 0.03 8.27 -7.66
N GLU A 47 -0.14 8.90 -8.81
CA GLU A 47 0.76 8.81 -9.96
C GLU A 47 2.15 9.36 -9.61
N LYS A 48 2.18 10.57 -9.03
CA LYS A 48 3.41 11.23 -8.59
C LYS A 48 4.18 10.38 -7.59
N TYR A 49 3.50 9.86 -6.57
CA TYR A 49 4.14 8.99 -5.59
C TYR A 49 4.59 7.66 -6.22
N PHE A 50 3.79 7.05 -7.11
CA PHE A 50 4.18 5.81 -7.81
C PHE A 50 5.49 5.99 -8.57
N LYS A 51 5.60 7.06 -9.38
CA LYS A 51 6.80 7.36 -10.18
C LYS A 51 8.04 7.66 -9.34
N SER A 52 7.88 8.14 -8.10
CA SER A 52 9.01 8.35 -7.18
C SER A 52 9.58 7.08 -6.55
N ARG A 53 8.87 5.95 -6.62
CA ARG A 53 9.32 4.68 -6.01
C ARG A 53 10.48 4.10 -6.82
N PRO A 54 11.38 3.31 -6.21
CA PRO A 54 12.37 2.54 -6.95
C PRO A 54 11.69 1.67 -8.02
N VAL A 55 12.30 1.55 -9.21
CA VAL A 55 11.75 0.76 -10.33
C VAL A 55 11.33 -0.66 -9.92
N PRO A 56 12.12 -1.43 -9.14
CA PRO A 56 11.68 -2.76 -8.69
C PRO A 56 10.39 -2.76 -7.87
N SER A 57 10.13 -1.68 -7.12
CA SER A 57 8.89 -1.51 -6.35
C SER A 57 7.70 -1.16 -7.25
N GLN A 58 7.92 -0.38 -8.31
CA GLN A 58 6.90 -0.09 -9.32
C GLN A 58 6.49 -1.39 -10.02
N ILE A 59 7.47 -2.16 -10.50
CA ILE A 59 7.28 -3.46 -11.16
C ILE A 59 6.57 -4.44 -10.24
N GLY A 60 7.01 -4.58 -8.98
CA GLY A 60 6.35 -5.48 -8.02
C GLY A 60 4.88 -5.14 -7.77
N SER A 61 4.53 -3.85 -7.74
CA SER A 61 3.12 -3.41 -7.64
C SER A 61 2.34 -3.60 -8.94
N ALA A 62 2.98 -3.56 -10.10
CA ALA A 62 2.33 -3.82 -11.38
C ALA A 62 2.15 -5.31 -11.69
N ALA A 63 3.09 -6.15 -11.27
CA ALA A 63 3.07 -7.59 -11.51
C ALA A 63 2.04 -8.34 -10.66
N SER A 64 1.70 -7.83 -9.47
CA SER A 64 0.88 -8.54 -8.50
C SER A 64 -0.53 -7.98 -8.39
N ASN A 65 -1.57 -8.75 -8.70
CA ASN A 65 -2.92 -8.40 -8.26
C ASN A 65 -3.08 -8.77 -6.78
N GLN A 66 -2.75 -7.82 -5.89
CA GLN A 66 -2.66 -8.07 -4.45
C GLN A 66 -3.93 -8.73 -3.87
N SER A 67 -3.73 -9.82 -3.12
CA SER A 67 -4.78 -10.63 -2.49
C SER A 67 -5.61 -11.52 -3.43
N CYS A 68 -5.22 -11.68 -4.69
CA CYS A 68 -5.80 -12.69 -5.59
C CYS A 68 -5.04 -14.02 -5.52
N ILE A 69 -5.76 -15.12 -5.73
CA ILE A 69 -5.17 -16.46 -5.87
C ILE A 69 -4.32 -16.49 -7.15
N ILE A 70 -3.12 -17.06 -7.04
CA ILE A 70 -2.19 -17.29 -8.15
C ILE A 70 -1.82 -18.78 -8.17
N PRO A 71 -1.45 -19.34 -9.33
CA PRO A 71 -1.16 -20.76 -9.46
C PRO A 71 0.12 -21.19 -8.72
N ASN A 72 1.15 -20.34 -8.74
CA ASN A 72 2.46 -20.62 -8.14
C ASN A 72 3.32 -19.34 -8.10
N ARG A 73 4.56 -19.47 -7.62
CA ARG A 73 5.54 -18.38 -7.56
C ARG A 73 6.01 -17.94 -8.95
N ASP A 74 6.20 -18.88 -9.88
CA ASP A 74 6.77 -18.60 -11.20
C ASP A 74 5.89 -17.66 -12.02
N TYR A 75 4.57 -17.75 -11.86
CA TYR A 75 3.62 -16.81 -12.44
C TYR A 75 3.95 -15.33 -12.14
N LEU A 76 4.34 -15.00 -10.90
CA LEU A 76 4.72 -13.64 -10.55
C LEU A 76 6.10 -13.25 -11.10
N LEU A 77 7.03 -14.20 -11.18
CA LEU A 77 8.37 -13.95 -11.73
C LEU A 77 8.30 -13.67 -13.23
N GLU A 78 7.47 -14.40 -13.97
CA GLU A 78 7.25 -14.17 -15.40
C GLU A 78 6.63 -12.80 -15.64
N LYS A 79 5.59 -12.43 -14.87
CA LYS A 79 4.98 -11.10 -14.95
C LYS A 79 5.96 -9.97 -14.64
N ALA A 80 6.83 -10.16 -13.64
CA ALA A 80 7.87 -9.19 -13.32
C ALA A 80 8.88 -9.05 -14.47
N LYS A 81 9.36 -10.17 -15.04
CA LYS A 81 10.29 -10.17 -16.19
C LYS A 81 9.70 -9.50 -17.43
N GLU A 82 8.42 -9.73 -17.73
CA GLU A 82 7.71 -9.05 -18.82
C GLU A 82 7.73 -7.53 -18.64
N LEU A 83 7.50 -7.05 -17.41
CA LEU A 83 7.50 -5.63 -17.07
C LEU A 83 8.90 -5.03 -17.03
N GLU A 84 9.91 -5.77 -16.57
CA GLU A 84 11.32 -5.38 -16.62
C GLU A 84 11.76 -5.15 -18.07
N LYS A 85 11.45 -6.10 -18.96
CA LYS A 85 11.75 -5.96 -20.39
C LYS A 85 11.03 -4.75 -21.01
N ARG A 86 9.75 -4.56 -20.70
CA ARG A 86 8.99 -3.38 -21.17
C ARG A 86 9.59 -2.07 -20.65
N PHE A 87 10.07 -2.06 -19.41
CA PHE A 87 10.76 -0.91 -18.84
C PHE A 87 12.10 -0.63 -19.55
N GLU A 88 12.88 -1.65 -19.90
CA GLU A 88 14.11 -1.47 -20.70
C GLU A 88 13.83 -0.85 -22.08
N GLU A 89 12.68 -1.15 -22.68
CA GLU A 89 12.26 -0.63 -23.99
C GLU A 89 11.69 0.81 -23.92
N ILE A 90 10.90 1.13 -22.89
CA ILE A 90 10.11 2.37 -22.82
C ILE A 90 10.70 3.39 -21.82
N GLY A 91 11.43 2.93 -20.81
CA GLY A 91 12.03 3.77 -19.77
C GLY A 91 11.08 4.18 -18.64
N GLU A 92 9.83 3.69 -18.62
CA GLU A 92 8.89 3.93 -17.51
C GLU A 92 7.98 2.73 -17.22
N VAL A 93 7.51 2.64 -15.97
CA VAL A 93 6.47 1.70 -15.55
C VAL A 93 5.19 2.48 -15.31
N GLU A 94 4.13 2.11 -16.01
CA GLU A 94 2.81 2.72 -15.82
C GLU A 94 2.22 2.31 -14.47
N ARG A 95 1.63 3.27 -13.74
CA ARG A 95 0.89 2.95 -12.52
C ARG A 95 -0.35 2.11 -12.87
N PRO A 96 -0.53 0.93 -12.27
CA PRO A 96 -1.74 0.15 -12.50
C PRO A 96 -2.99 0.91 -12.02
N PRO A 97 -4.14 0.81 -12.73
CA PRO A 97 -5.36 1.53 -12.36
C PRO A 97 -5.91 1.12 -10.98
N PHE A 98 -5.62 -0.10 -10.55
CA PHE A 98 -6.01 -0.62 -9.24
C PHE A 98 -5.04 -0.26 -8.11
N TRP A 99 -3.94 0.46 -8.38
CA TRP A 99 -2.98 0.87 -7.37
C TRP A 99 -3.12 2.36 -7.06
N GLY A 100 -3.09 2.73 -5.78
CA GLY A 100 -3.04 4.14 -5.42
C GLY A 100 -2.98 4.40 -3.93
N GLY A 101 -3.35 5.62 -3.56
CA GLY A 101 -3.17 6.16 -2.24
C GLY A 101 -4.47 6.30 -1.44
N TYR A 102 -4.32 6.23 -0.13
CA TYR A 102 -5.32 6.55 0.88
C TYR A 102 -4.76 7.57 1.86
N LEU A 103 -5.54 8.61 2.17
CA LEU A 103 -5.31 9.56 3.24
C LEU A 103 -6.06 9.09 4.48
N PHE A 104 -5.35 8.99 5.61
CA PHE A 104 -5.97 8.69 6.89
C PHE A 104 -6.22 10.01 7.63
N VAL A 105 -7.47 10.27 8.01
CA VAL A 105 -7.90 11.46 8.75
C VAL A 105 -8.18 11.03 10.19
N PRO A 106 -7.29 11.38 11.15
CA PRO A 106 -7.40 10.90 12.52
C PRO A 106 -8.47 11.66 13.31
N ASN A 107 -9.27 10.91 14.07
CA ASN A 107 -10.28 11.46 14.99
C ASN A 107 -9.94 11.18 16.45
N LEU A 108 -9.13 10.15 16.72
CA LEU A 108 -8.69 9.76 18.05
C LEU A 108 -7.21 9.33 18.01
N PHE A 109 -6.46 9.76 19.02
CA PHE A 109 -5.12 9.26 19.32
C PHE A 109 -5.08 8.73 20.75
N GLU A 110 -4.51 7.54 20.93
CA GLU A 110 -4.16 6.98 22.22
C GLU A 110 -2.64 6.82 22.29
N PHE A 111 -2.03 7.42 23.32
CA PHE A 111 -0.60 7.29 23.61
C PHE A 111 -0.44 6.40 24.83
N TRP A 112 0.18 5.25 24.62
CA TRP A 112 0.44 4.29 25.67
C TRP A 112 1.94 4.19 25.95
N GLN A 113 2.26 4.16 27.25
CA GLN A 113 3.62 3.99 27.76
C GLN A 113 3.61 2.82 28.74
N GLY A 114 4.36 1.79 28.40
CA GLY A 114 4.59 0.64 29.27
C GLY A 114 5.35 1.05 30.51
N GLN A 115 4.95 0.44 31.62
CA GLN A 115 5.57 0.55 32.92
C GLN A 115 5.95 -0.86 33.38
N SER A 116 7.09 -1.01 34.04
CA SER A 116 7.57 -2.29 34.58
C SER A 116 6.98 -2.62 35.97
N GLY A 117 6.05 -1.78 36.45
CA GLY A 117 5.47 -1.86 37.79
C GLY A 117 4.39 -2.92 37.96
#